data_AF-A0A2S4L9W9-F1
#
_entry.id   AF-A0A2S4L9W9-F1
#
_cell.length_a   1.000
_cell.length_b   1.000
_cell.length_c   1.000
_cell.angle_alpha   90.00
_cell.angle_beta   90.00
_cell.angle_gamma   90.00
#
_symmetry.space_group_name_H-M   'P 1'
#
loop_
_entity.id
_entity.type
_entity.pdbx_description
1 polymer ?
#
loop_
_entity_poly.entity_id
_entity_poly.type
_entity_poly.pdbx_seq_one_letter_code
_entity_poly.pdbx_strand_id
1 'polypeptide(L)'
;MKFTVVILAVATLFSASDACKCIGPNGNNVEATNACCQEAGGRASGGDCPAGQISQRLSRFASCCRNYSTRSDCRCPIGCAKQELEAEREAKGMPPPTEDEVQALVATYEE
;
A
#
# COMPACT_ATOMS: atom_id res chain seq x y z
N MET A 1 -32.35 27.21 6.80
CA MET A 1 -30.89 27.44 6.79
C MET A 1 -30.24 26.12 6.38
N LYS A 2 -29.39 26.13 5.34
CA LYS A 2 -28.72 24.93 4.81
C LYS A 2 -27.50 24.63 5.68
N PHE A 3 -27.52 23.52 6.42
CA PHE A 3 -26.36 23.03 7.16
C PHE A 3 -25.48 22.23 6.21
N THR A 4 -24.44 22.89 5.69
CA THR A 4 -23.37 22.21 4.96
C THR A 4 -22.55 21.41 5.98
N VAL A 5 -22.76 20.10 6.01
CA VAL A 5 -21.94 19.18 6.81
C VAL A 5 -20.58 19.08 6.13
N VAL A 6 -19.61 19.83 6.63
CA VAL A 6 -18.19 19.67 6.26
C VAL A 6 -17.67 18.46 7.03
N ILE A 7 -17.54 17.33 6.34
CA ILE A 7 -16.93 16.12 6.91
C ILE A 7 -15.43 16.41 7.10
N LEU A 8 -15.01 16.51 8.37
CA LEU A 8 -13.62 16.61 8.77
C LEU A 8 -12.90 15.32 8.39
N ALA A 9 -12.04 15.39 7.37
CA ALA A 9 -11.11 14.32 7.05
C ALA A 9 -10.13 14.12 8.22
N VAL A 10 -10.22 12.97 8.88
CA VAL A 10 -9.28 12.56 9.92
C VAL A 10 -7.97 12.18 9.24
N ALA A 11 -7.00 13.10 9.22
CA ALA A 11 -5.63 12.78 8.86
C ALA A 11 -5.01 12.00 10.03
N THR A 12 -5.03 10.67 9.95
CA THR A 12 -4.28 9.81 10.86
C THR A 12 -2.79 10.09 10.66
N LEU A 13 -2.13 10.64 11.68
CA LEU A 13 -0.69 10.87 11.70
C LEU A 13 0.03 9.52 11.56
N PHE A 14 0.66 9.34 10.40
CA PHE A 14 1.33 8.12 9.99
C PHE A 14 2.65 7.97 10.75
N SER A 15 2.75 6.97 11.62
CA SER A 15 4.04 6.37 11.91
C SER A 15 4.45 5.50 10.73
N ALA A 16 4.88 6.14 9.63
CA ALA A 16 5.64 5.42 8.61
C ALA A 16 6.96 5.03 9.29
N SER A 17 7.15 3.74 9.57
CA SER A 17 8.48 3.22 9.80
C SER A 17 9.35 3.68 8.63
N ASP A 18 10.55 4.19 8.91
CA ASP A 18 11.43 4.80 7.90
C ASP A 18 11.72 3.87 6.70
N ALA A 19 11.53 2.55 6.86
CA ALA A 19 11.54 1.59 5.78
C ALA A 19 10.47 0.49 5.91
N CYS A 20 9.97 0.05 4.76
CA CYS A 20 9.12 -1.11 4.54
C CYS A 20 9.93 -2.36 4.25
N LYS A 21 9.44 -3.50 4.74
CA LYS A 21 10.01 -4.84 4.61
C LYS A 21 8.92 -5.85 4.32
N CYS A 22 9.28 -6.90 3.60
CA CYS A 22 8.50 -8.10 3.45
C CYS A 22 8.91 -9.08 4.56
N ILE A 23 8.01 -9.35 5.50
CA ILE A 23 8.22 -10.22 6.67
C ILE A 23 7.65 -11.61 6.38
N GLY A 24 8.52 -12.62 6.42
CA GLY A 24 8.16 -14.03 6.33
C GLY A 24 8.26 -14.75 7.68
N PRO A 25 8.09 -16.08 7.71
CA PRO A 25 8.15 -16.88 8.94
C PRO A 25 9.50 -16.80 9.67
N ASN A 26 10.58 -16.51 8.94
CA ASN A 26 11.94 -16.41 9.46
C ASN A 26 12.40 -14.95 9.67
N GLY A 27 11.48 -13.97 9.65
CA GLY A 27 11.80 -12.55 9.74
C GLY A 27 11.89 -11.88 8.37
N ASN A 28 12.73 -10.85 8.23
CA ASN A 28 12.83 -10.07 7.00
C ASN A 28 13.27 -10.94 5.81
N ASN A 29 12.43 -11.01 4.79
CA ASN A 29 12.79 -11.53 3.49
C ASN A 29 13.43 -10.41 2.65
N VAL A 30 14.77 -10.33 2.71
CA VAL A 30 15.56 -9.29 2.03
C VAL A 30 15.37 -9.34 0.51
N GLU A 31 15.29 -10.54 -0.06
CA GLU A 31 15.08 -10.72 -1.51
C GLU A 31 13.72 -10.16 -1.93
N ALA A 32 12.65 -10.56 -1.23
CA ALA A 32 11.30 -10.04 -1.48
C ALA A 32 11.25 -8.52 -1.27
N THR A 33 11.86 -8.01 -0.18
CA THR A 33 11.88 -6.57 0.10
C THR A 33 12.55 -5.79 -1.03
N ASN A 34 13.68 -6.26 -1.54
CA ASN A 34 14.39 -5.59 -2.62
C ASN A 34 13.58 -5.60 -3.93
N ALA A 35 13.04 -6.76 -4.30
CA ALA A 35 12.22 -6.91 -5.51
C ALA A 35 10.96 -6.04 -5.44
N CYS A 36 10.23 -6.11 -4.33
CA CYS A 36 8.99 -5.37 -4.13
C CYS A 36 9.21 -3.86 -4.02
N CYS A 37 10.35 -3.42 -3.47
CA CYS A 37 10.69 -2.01 -3.45
C CYS A 37 10.89 -1.47 -4.86
N GLN A 38 11.59 -2.23 -5.71
CA GLN A 38 11.80 -1.88 -7.11
C GLN A 38 10.48 -1.89 -7.91
N GLU A 39 9.61 -2.86 -7.66
CA GLU A 39 8.30 -2.95 -8.30
C GLU A 39 7.39 -1.77 -7.93
N ALA A 40 7.44 -1.34 -6.67
CA ALA A 40 6.77 -0.12 -6.22
C ALA A 40 7.45 1.16 -6.73
N GLY A 41 8.57 1.08 -7.43
CA GLY A 41 9.29 2.23 -8.00
C GLY A 41 10.21 2.95 -7.01
N GLY A 42 10.47 2.34 -5.86
CA GLY A 42 11.52 2.76 -4.93
C GLY A 42 12.84 2.02 -5.17
N ARG A 43 13.82 2.31 -4.31
CA ARG A 43 15.11 1.61 -4.29
C ARG A 43 15.43 1.15 -2.88
N ALA A 44 15.48 -0.17 -2.69
CA ALA A 44 15.85 -0.74 -1.41
C ALA A 44 17.34 -0.55 -1.10
N SER A 45 17.66 -0.47 0.18
CA SER A 45 19.02 -0.42 0.71
C SER A 45 19.15 -1.42 1.85
N GLY A 46 20.01 -2.43 1.72
CA GLY A 46 20.25 -3.39 2.80
C GLY A 46 19.03 -4.23 3.25
N GLY A 47 17.99 -4.37 2.43
CA GLY A 47 16.75 -5.05 2.83
C GLY A 47 15.75 -4.14 3.54
N ASP A 48 15.90 -2.83 3.40
CA ASP A 48 14.99 -1.78 3.83
C ASP A 48 14.50 -1.01 2.59
N CYS A 49 13.18 -0.91 2.39
CA CYS A 49 12.59 -0.08 1.34
C CYS A 49 12.12 1.27 1.90
N PRO A 50 12.73 2.41 1.56
CA PRO A 50 12.37 3.70 2.18
C PRO A 50 10.91 4.05 1.89
N ALA A 51 10.07 4.10 2.94
CA ALA A 51 8.62 4.27 2.77
C ALA A 51 8.27 5.59 2.07
N GLY A 52 9.10 6.62 2.25
CA GLY A 52 8.95 7.91 1.56
C GLY A 52 9.07 7.83 0.03
N GLN A 53 9.82 6.87 -0.51
CA GLN A 53 9.95 6.68 -1.97
C GLN A 53 8.73 5.99 -2.59
N ILE A 54 7.99 5.23 -1.79
CA ILE A 54 6.86 4.41 -2.22
C ILE A 54 5.57 4.76 -1.49
N SER A 55 5.47 5.96 -0.91
CA SER A 55 4.36 6.37 -0.04
C SER A 55 3.00 6.37 -0.73
N GLN A 56 2.98 6.67 -2.04
CA GLN A 56 1.81 6.55 -2.91
C GLN A 56 1.65 5.15 -3.53
N ARG A 57 2.57 4.24 -3.23
CA ARG A 57 2.68 2.90 -3.83
C ARG A 57 2.80 1.78 -2.80
N LEU A 58 2.32 2.04 -1.58
CA LEU A 58 2.41 1.10 -0.46
C LEU A 58 1.54 -0.13 -0.68
N SER A 59 0.41 -0.03 -1.38
CA SER A 59 -0.43 -1.20 -1.67
C SER A 59 0.22 -2.10 -2.72
N ARG A 60 0.92 -1.52 -3.70
CA ARG A 60 1.74 -2.28 -4.65
C ARG A 60 2.88 -3.03 -3.97
N PHE A 61 3.60 -2.36 -3.07
CA PHE A 61 4.63 -3.02 -2.25
C PHE A 61 4.04 -4.17 -1.43
N ALA A 62 2.91 -3.94 -0.75
CA ALA A 62 2.25 -4.95 0.06
C ALA A 62 1.73 -6.13 -0.76
N SER A 63 1.12 -5.88 -1.92
CA SER A 63 0.67 -6.90 -2.88
C SER A 63 1.85 -7.75 -3.36
N CYS A 64 2.96 -7.11 -3.70
CA CYS A 64 4.17 -7.83 -4.08
C CYS A 64 4.67 -8.73 -2.94
N CYS A 65 4.76 -8.24 -1.69
CA CYS A 65 5.17 -9.10 -0.57
C CYS A 65 4.28 -10.35 -0.46
N ARG A 66 2.96 -10.22 -0.68
CA ARG A 66 2.03 -11.36 -0.65
C ARG A 66 2.30 -12.38 -1.77
N ASN A 67 2.70 -11.94 -2.96
CA ASN A 67 3.13 -12.85 -4.03
C ASN A 67 4.37 -13.67 -3.62
N TYR A 68 5.22 -13.13 -2.74
CA TYR A 68 6.33 -13.85 -2.13
C TYR A 68 5.94 -14.69 -0.90
N SER A 69 4.65 -14.85 -0.62
CA SER A 69 4.15 -15.50 0.61
C SER A 69 4.67 -14.84 1.90
N THR A 70 4.86 -13.53 1.85
CA THR A 70 5.30 -12.69 2.98
C THR A 70 4.32 -11.54 3.21
N ARG A 71 4.43 -10.85 4.34
CA ARG A 71 3.57 -9.72 4.69
C ARG A 71 4.39 -8.44 4.75
N SER A 72 3.88 -7.33 4.19
CA SER A 72 4.53 -6.03 4.40
C SER A 72 4.36 -5.56 5.85
N ASP A 73 5.43 -5.07 6.48
CA ASP A 73 5.36 -4.39 7.78
C ASP A 73 4.85 -2.93 7.69
N CYS A 74 4.87 -2.34 6.49
CA CYS A 74 4.25 -1.06 6.21
C CYS A 74 2.74 -1.22 6.12
N ARG A 75 2.03 -0.51 7.00
CA ARG A 75 0.56 -0.48 6.94
C ARG A 75 0.11 0.42 5.79
N CYS A 76 -0.51 -0.18 4.78
CA CYS A 76 -1.34 0.55 3.82
C CYS A 76 -2.73 0.74 4.46
N PRO A 77 -3.21 1.97 4.73
CA PRO A 77 -4.60 2.16 5.10
C PRO A 77 -5.52 1.79 3.93
N ILE A 78 -6.78 1.47 4.24
CA ILE A 78 -7.88 1.16 3.29
C ILE A 78 -7.89 2.11 2.06
N GLY A 79 -7.58 3.39 2.27
CA GLY A 79 -7.53 4.40 1.21
C GLY A 79 -6.32 4.34 0.26
N CYS A 80 -5.22 3.69 0.62
CA CYS A 80 -4.01 3.61 -0.21
C CYS A 80 -4.21 2.65 -1.40
N ALA A 81 -4.79 1.47 -1.12
CA ALA A 81 -5.15 0.51 -2.15
C ALA A 81 -6.24 1.04 -3.10
N LYS A 82 -7.19 1.82 -2.56
CA LYS A 82 -8.23 2.49 -3.36
C LYS A 82 -7.62 3.49 -4.37
N GLN A 83 -6.75 4.38 -3.89
CA GLN A 83 -6.14 5.41 -4.74
C GLN A 83 -5.26 4.82 -5.84
N GLU A 84 -4.51 3.76 -5.54
CA GLU A 84 -3.68 3.09 -6.56
C GLU A 84 -4.53 2.34 -7.58
N LEU A 85 -5.58 1.64 -7.15
CA LEU A 85 -6.49 0.94 -8.04
C LEU A 85 -7.28 1.90 -8.94
N GLU A 86 -7.70 3.05 -8.40
CA GLU A 86 -8.29 4.16 -9.15
C GLU A 86 -7.32 4.70 -10.21
N ALA A 87 -6.09 5.04 -9.81
CA ALA A 87 -5.07 5.57 -10.71
C ALA A 87 -4.67 4.57 -11.81
N GLU A 88 -4.59 3.27 -11.49
CA GLU A 88 -4.28 2.23 -12.48
C GLU A 88 -5.42 2.03 -13.48
N ARG A 89 -6.68 2.03 -13.00
CA ARG A 89 -7.85 1.94 -13.87
C ARG A 89 -8.00 3.16 -14.76
N GLU A 90 -7.77 4.35 -14.22
CA GLU A 90 -7.72 5.58 -15.00
C GLU A 90 -6.66 5.51 -16.10
N ALA A 91 -5.44 5.08 -15.78
CA ALA A 91 -4.37 4.89 -16.76
C ALA A 91 -4.72 3.86 -17.85
N LYS A 92 -5.59 2.88 -17.54
CA LYS A 92 -6.10 1.88 -18.48
C LYS A 92 -7.38 2.32 -19.20
N GLY A 93 -7.90 3.53 -18.95
CA GLY A 93 -9.16 4.02 -19.49
C GLY A 93 -10.39 3.25 -18.99
N MET A 94 -10.27 2.61 -17.83
CA MET A 94 -11.32 1.82 -17.19
C MET A 94 -12.11 2.70 -16.19
N PRO A 95 -13.38 2.37 -15.90
CA PRO A 95 -14.15 3.06 -14.87
C PRO A 95 -13.52 2.86 -13.49
N PRO A 96 -13.71 3.80 -12.54
CA PRO A 96 -13.17 3.68 -11.19
C PRO A 96 -13.67 2.40 -10.49
N PRO A 97 -12.86 1.80 -9.60
CA PRO A 97 -13.25 0.64 -8.81
C PRO A 97 -14.49 0.90 -7.96
N THR A 98 -15.36 -0.10 -7.90
CA THR A 98 -16.54 -0.07 -7.03
C THR A 98 -16.11 -0.18 -5.56
N GLU A 99 -16.96 0.25 -4.63
CA GLU A 99 -16.68 0.11 -3.19
C GLU A 99 -16.45 -1.35 -2.80
N ASP A 100 -17.20 -2.30 -3.40
CA ASP A 100 -17.02 -3.73 -3.16
C ASP A 100 -15.66 -4.24 -3.62
N GLU A 101 -15.15 -3.77 -4.77
CA GLU A 101 -13.81 -4.13 -5.27
C GLU A 101 -12.70 -3.59 -4.37
N VAL A 102 -12.88 -2.36 -3.87
CA VAL A 102 -11.94 -1.76 -2.91
C VAL A 102 -11.97 -2.53 -1.60
N GLN A 103 -13.15 -2.88 -1.09
CA GLN A 103 -13.29 -3.57 0.19
C GLN A 103 -12.74 -5.01 0.12
N ALA A 104 -12.94 -5.70 -1.00
CA ALA A 104 -12.33 -7.00 -1.26
C ALA A 104 -10.79 -6.92 -1.26
N LEU A 105 -10.21 -5.92 -1.93
CA LEU A 105 -8.76 -5.71 -1.95
C LEU A 105 -8.21 -5.38 -0.55
N VAL A 106 -8.94 -4.56 0.20
CA VAL A 106 -8.57 -4.14 1.55
C VAL A 106 -8.58 -5.30 2.53
N ALA A 107 -9.63 -6.15 2.48
CA ALA A 107 -9.71 -7.35 3.30
C ALA A 107 -8.48 -8.25 3.11
N THR A 108 -7.87 -8.24 1.91
CA THR A 108 -6.65 -9.01 1.66
C THR A 108 -5.39 -8.49 2.38
N TYR A 109 -5.42 -7.28 2.93
CA TYR A 109 -4.34 -6.70 3.74
C TYR A 109 -4.58 -6.82 5.26
N GLU A 110 -5.78 -7.20 5.68
CA GLU A 110 -6.16 -7.34 7.10
C GLU A 110 -5.88 -8.74 7.68
N GLU A 111 -5.54 -9.73 6.84
CA GLU A 111 -5.16 -11.09 7.25
C GLU A 111 -3.66 -11.27 7.57
#